data_AF-A0A527YPS4-F1
#
_entry.id   AF-A0A527YPS4-F1
#
_cell.length_a   1.000
_cell.length_b   1.000
_cell.length_c   1.000
_cell.angle_alpha   90.00
_cell.angle_beta   90.00
_cell.angle_gamma   90.00
#
_symmetry.space_group_name_H-M   'P 1'
#
loop_
_entity.id
_entity.type
_entity.pdbx_description
1 polymer ?
#
loop_
_entity_poly.entity_id
_entity_poly.type
_entity_poly.pdbx_seq_one_letter_code
_entity_poly.pdbx_strand_id
1 'polypeptide(L)'
;VPDDADDLVQETLTKGLANIDKFEPGTRMKSWLFTIMRNTYYTRIKAADREKPGLLDCASAIPITEATQEWSVQSKEVSNAVQRLPEHQREVLMLIGVLG
;
A
#
# COMPACT_ATOMS: atom_id res chain seq x y z
N VAL A 1 20.98 -4.00 5.89
CA VAL A 1 21.34 -3.29 7.14
C VAL A 1 20.86 -4.16 8.28
N PRO A 2 21.75 -4.73 9.10
CA PRO A 2 21.36 -5.57 10.24
C PRO A 2 20.46 -4.84 11.28
N ASP A 3 20.63 -3.53 11.46
CA ASP A 3 19.85 -2.71 12.42
C ASP A 3 18.35 -2.69 12.16
N ASP A 4 17.89 -2.65 10.90
CA ASP A 4 16.46 -2.47 10.59
C ASP A 4 15.57 -3.61 11.11
N ALA A 5 16.12 -4.84 11.14
CA ALA A 5 15.41 -6.02 11.61
C ALA A 5 15.31 -6.03 13.14
N ASP A 6 16.41 -5.73 13.83
CA ASP A 6 16.45 -5.66 15.29
C ASP A 6 15.57 -4.52 15.81
N ASP A 7 15.59 -3.36 15.14
CA ASP A 7 14.71 -2.24 15.44
C ASP A 7 13.23 -2.61 15.27
N LEU A 8 12.90 -3.37 14.22
CA LEU A 8 11.53 -3.83 13.99
C LEU A 8 11.07 -4.77 15.09
N VAL A 9 11.94 -5.68 15.53
CA VAL A 9 11.66 -6.60 16.65
C VAL A 9 11.46 -5.81 17.94
N GLN A 10 12.35 -4.88 18.26
CA GLN A 10 12.24 -4.05 19.46
C GLN A 10 10.94 -3.24 19.49
N GLU A 11 10.57 -2.60 18.39
CA GLU A 11 9.33 -1.83 18.31
C GLU A 11 8.09 -2.74 18.40
N THR A 12 8.15 -3.93 17.81
CA THR A 12 7.08 -4.93 17.90
C THR A 12 6.86 -5.35 19.34
N LEU A 13 7.93 -5.68 20.08
CA LEU A 13 7.84 -6.09 21.47
C LEU A 13 7.36 -4.94 22.36
N THR A 14 7.83 -3.71 22.12
CA THR A 14 7.38 -2.52 22.84
C THR A 14 5.88 -2.29 22.66
N LYS A 15 5.37 -2.34 21.42
CA LYS A 15 3.94 -2.23 21.11
C LYS A 15 3.13 -3.41 21.65
N GLY A 16 3.68 -4.62 21.60
CA GLY A 16 3.07 -5.82 22.17
C GLY A 16 2.87 -5.71 23.67
N LEU A 17 3.91 -5.31 24.41
CA LEU A 17 3.81 -5.08 25.86
C LEU A 17 2.83 -3.96 26.20
N ALA A 18 2.86 -2.85 25.45
CA ALA A 18 1.95 -1.73 25.67
C ALA A 18 0.48 -2.04 25.36
N ASN A 19 0.18 -3.10 24.60
CA ASN A 19 -1.18 -3.52 24.23
C ASN A 19 -1.49 -4.94 24.74
N ILE A 20 -0.79 -5.42 25.76
CA ILE A 20 -0.94 -6.80 26.26
C ILE A 20 -2.35 -7.06 26.79
N ASP A 21 -3.05 -6.02 27.24
CA ASP A 21 -4.46 -6.04 27.63
C ASP A 21 -5.41 -6.42 26.49
N LYS A 22 -4.99 -6.22 25.23
CA LYS A 22 -5.76 -6.58 24.03
C LYS A 22 -5.46 -7.99 23.53
N PHE A 23 -4.54 -8.71 24.18
CA PHE A 23 -4.28 -10.10 23.84
C PHE A 23 -5.37 -11.00 24.44
N GLU A 24 -6.03 -11.78 23.60
CA GLU A 24 -7.04 -12.75 24.03
C GLU A 24 -6.36 -14.04 24.55
N PRO A 25 -6.46 -14.35 25.86
CA PRO A 25 -5.88 -15.56 26.43
C PRO A 25 -6.45 -16.82 25.77
N GLY A 26 -5.60 -17.81 25.52
CA GLY A 26 -5.99 -19.03 24.79
C GLY A 26 -5.82 -18.94 23.27
N THR A 27 -5.57 -17.75 22.71
CA THR A 27 -5.12 -17.60 21.32
C THR A 27 -3.58 -17.69 21.20
N ARG A 28 -3.04 -17.76 19.97
CA ARG A 28 -1.60 -17.90 19.75
C ARG A 28 -0.88 -16.55 19.85
N MET A 29 -0.14 -16.33 20.94
CA MET A 29 0.71 -15.15 21.16
C MET A 29 1.63 -14.83 19.96
N LYS A 30 2.22 -15.86 19.35
CA LYS A 30 3.06 -15.69 18.16
C LYS A 30 2.29 -15.01 17.02
N SER A 31 1.11 -15.50 16.68
CA SER A 31 0.29 -14.92 15.60
C SER A 31 -0.12 -13.47 15.88
N TRP A 32 -0.40 -13.16 17.14
CA TRP A 32 -0.72 -11.80 17.57
C TRP A 32 0.47 -10.84 17.42
N LEU A 33 1.65 -11.24 17.90
CA LEU A 33 2.89 -10.46 17.73
C LEU A 33 3.27 -10.29 16.26
N PHE A 34 3.07 -11.32 15.41
CA PHE A 34 3.31 -11.21 13.97
C PHE A 34 2.38 -10.19 13.30
N THR A 35 1.14 -10.05 13.79
CA THR A 35 0.21 -9.03 13.31
C THR A 35 0.73 -7.62 13.64
N ILE A 36 1.21 -7.43 14.87
CA ILE A 36 1.81 -6.15 15.32
C ILE A 36 3.08 -5.83 14.51
N MET A 37 3.95 -6.81 14.30
CA MET A 37 5.18 -6.66 13.51
C MET A 37 4.88 -6.25 12.07
N ARG A 38 3.92 -6.92 11.43
CA ARG A 38 3.50 -6.62 10.06
C ARG A 38 2.97 -5.19 9.94
N ASN A 39 2.11 -4.77 10.86
CA ASN A 39 1.55 -3.43 10.85
C ASN A 39 2.62 -2.36 11.10
N THR A 40 3.56 -2.62 12.01
CA THR A 40 4.70 -1.74 12.27
C THR A 40 5.59 -1.60 11.02
N TYR A 41 5.92 -2.71 10.37
CA TYR A 41 6.70 -2.72 9.13
C TYR A 41 6.06 -1.89 8.01
N TYR A 42 4.76 -2.11 7.73
CA TYR A 42 4.06 -1.33 6.70
C TYR A 42 3.97 0.16 7.04
N THR A 43 3.85 0.50 8.33
CA THR A 43 3.86 1.89 8.77
C THR A 43 5.21 2.54 8.49
N ARG A 44 6.32 1.84 8.80
CA ARG A 44 7.69 2.30 8.51
C ARG A 44 7.93 2.48 7.01
N ILE A 45 7.54 1.54 6.15
CA ILE A 45 7.69 1.70 4.70
C ILE A 45 6.93 2.92 4.20
N LYS A 46 5.67 3.11 4.63
CA LYS A 46 4.88 4.28 4.22
C LYS A 46 5.49 5.59 4.70
N ALA A 47 6.11 5.61 5.87
CA ALA A 47 6.85 6.77 6.36
C ALA A 47 8.11 7.01 5.53
N ALA A 48 8.91 5.97 5.27
CA ALA A 48 10.11 6.06 4.45
C ALA A 48 9.84 6.54 3.01
N ASP A 49 8.72 6.11 2.40
CA ASP A 49 8.30 6.60 1.08
C ASP A 49 7.94 8.09 1.09
N ARG A 50 7.40 8.61 2.20
CA ARG A 50 7.11 10.04 2.37
C ARG A 50 8.35 10.86 2.72
N GLU A 51 9.26 10.24 3.47
CA GLU A 51 10.43 10.88 4.03
C GLU A 51 11.64 10.83 3.10
N LYS A 52 11.56 10.21 1.92
CA LYS A 52 12.60 10.26 0.88
C LYS A 52 13.14 11.69 0.77
N PRO A 53 14.28 12.01 1.41
CA PRO A 53 14.92 13.28 1.20
C PRO A 53 15.42 13.18 -0.24
N GLY A 54 15.33 14.26 -1.01
CA GLY A 54 15.98 14.38 -2.31
C GLY A 54 17.50 14.31 -2.16
N LEU A 55 18.03 13.15 -1.75
CA LEU A 55 19.43 12.96 -1.42
C LEU A 55 20.21 12.40 -2.61
N LEU A 56 19.56 11.86 -3.64
CA LEU A 56 20.21 11.58 -4.91
C LEU A 56 19.24 11.82 -6.07
N ASP A 57 19.62 12.82 -6.86
CA ASP A 57 19.10 13.18 -8.18
C ASP A 57 17.83 14.04 -8.23
N CYS A 58 17.86 14.96 -9.19
CA CYS A 58 16.94 16.08 -9.37
C CYS A 58 15.48 15.64 -9.20
N ALA A 59 14.68 16.38 -8.42
CA ALA A 59 13.23 16.16 -8.32
C ALA A 59 12.50 16.18 -9.68
N SER A 60 13.16 16.67 -10.74
CA SER A 60 12.70 16.62 -12.14
C SER A 60 12.80 15.25 -12.82
N ALA A 61 13.55 14.29 -12.26
CA ALA A 61 13.71 12.93 -12.81
C ALA A 61 12.70 11.92 -12.24
N ILE A 62 11.99 12.30 -11.18
CA ILE A 62 10.90 11.50 -10.64
C ILE A 62 9.67 11.78 -11.51
N PRO A 63 9.09 10.80 -12.21
CA PRO A 63 7.84 11.02 -12.94
C PRO A 63 6.79 11.45 -11.92
N ILE A 64 6.33 12.70 -12.07
CA ILE A 64 5.22 13.23 -11.29
C ILE A 64 4.01 12.40 -11.70
N THR A 65 3.49 11.61 -10.77
CA THR A 65 2.18 10.99 -10.93
C THR A 65 1.15 11.92 -10.32
N GLU A 66 0.09 12.23 -11.06
CA GLU A 66 -1.00 13.08 -10.57
C GLU A 66 -1.66 12.47 -9.34
N ALA A 67 -2.32 13.31 -8.54
CA ALA A 67 -3.02 12.85 -7.35
C ALA A 67 -4.00 11.72 -7.71
N THR A 68 -3.84 10.55 -7.08
CA THR A 68 -4.66 9.34 -7.33
C THR A 68 -6.15 9.55 -7.08
N GLN A 69 -6.53 10.63 -6.40
CA GLN A 69 -7.94 11.01 -6.23
C GLN A 69 -8.61 11.31 -7.58
N GLU A 70 -7.95 12.07 -8.46
CA GLU A 70 -8.50 12.37 -9.79
C GLU A 70 -8.56 11.12 -10.66
N TRP A 71 -7.54 10.27 -10.57
CA TRP A 71 -7.51 8.99 -11.28
C TRP A 71 -8.68 8.08 -10.92
N SER A 72 -9.09 8.05 -9.65
CA SER A 72 -10.22 7.22 -9.22
C SER A 72 -11.57 7.70 -9.78
N VAL A 73 -11.74 9.02 -9.92
CA VAL A 73 -12.93 9.64 -10.51
C VAL A 73 -12.94 9.41 -12.02
N GLN A 74 -11.83 9.72 -12.70
CA GLN A 74 -11.69 9.53 -14.15
C GLN A 74 -11.84 8.06 -14.55
N SER A 75 -11.24 7.12 -13.81
CA SER A 75 -11.40 5.68 -14.06
C SER A 75 -12.86 5.23 -13.98
N LYS A 76 -13.63 5.82 -13.06
CA LYS A 76 -15.05 5.52 -12.90
C LYS A 76 -15.89 6.12 -14.04
N GLU A 77 -15.55 7.32 -14.50
CA GLU A 77 -16.17 7.94 -15.68
C GLU A 77 -15.89 7.15 -16.96
N VAL A 78 -14.64 6.75 -17.18
CA VAL A 78 -14.24 5.92 -18.32
C VAL A 78 -14.94 4.56 -18.28
N SER A 79 -14.99 3.89 -17.12
CA SER A 79 -15.70 2.62 -16.96
C SER A 79 -17.20 2.76 -17.30
N ASN A 80 -17.83 3.83 -16.82
CA ASN A 80 -19.23 4.12 -17.11
C ASN A 80 -19.46 4.41 -18.61
N ALA A 81 -18.55 5.13 -19.26
CA ALA A 81 -18.64 5.42 -20.69
C ALA A 81 -18.50 4.14 -21.53
N VAL A 82 -17.56 3.26 -21.19
CA VAL A 82 -17.35 1.96 -21.85
C VAL A 82 -18.57 1.05 -21.68
N GLN A 83 -19.21 1.08 -20.51
CA GLN A 83 -20.43 0.30 -20.27
C GLN A 83 -21.64 0.76 -21.12
N ARG A 84 -21.68 2.04 -21.51
CA ARG A 84 -22.75 2.61 -22.36
C ARG A 84 -22.58 2.28 -23.84
N LEU A 85 -21.44 1.72 -24.25
CA LEU A 85 -21.22 1.35 -25.64
C LEU A 85 -22.02 0.09 -26.02
N PRO A 86 -22.43 -0.02 -27.29
CA PRO A 86 -22.93 -1.27 -27.86
C PRO A 86 -21.98 -2.43 -27.60
N GLU A 87 -22.53 -3.61 -27.33
CA GLU A 87 -21.80 -4.80 -26.87
C GLU A 87 -20.59 -5.12 -27.75
N HIS A 88 -20.76 -5.09 -29.07
CA HIS A 88 -19.70 -5.35 -30.04
C HIS A 88 -18.54 -4.33 -29.98
N GLN A 89 -18.81 -3.05 -29.68
CA GLN A 89 -17.77 -2.02 -29.59
C GLN A 89 -17.01 -2.10 -28.26
N ARG A 90 -17.72 -2.42 -27.18
CA ARG A 90 -17.14 -2.66 -25.86
C ARG A 90 -16.23 -3.89 -25.86
N GLU A 91 -16.65 -4.98 -26.49
CA GLU A 91 -15.87 -6.23 -26.55
C GLU A 91 -14.55 -6.03 -27.28
N VAL A 92 -14.57 -5.35 -28.43
CA VAL A 92 -13.36 -5.00 -29.19
C VAL A 92 -12.42 -4.10 -28.37
N LEU A 93 -12.95 -3.08 -27.69
CA LEU A 93 -12.15 -2.19 -26.83
C LEU A 93 -11.52 -2.93 -25.63
N MET A 94 -12.23 -3.87 -25.03
CA MET A 94 -11.70 -4.68 -23.92
C MET A 94 -10.61 -5.64 -24.42
N LEU A 95 -10.79 -6.25 -25.60
CA LEU A 95 -9.80 -7.15 -26.19
C LEU A 95 -8.49 -6.43 -26.54
N ILE A 96 -8.57 -5.21 -27.08
CA ILE A 96 -7.39 -4.46 -27.54
C ILE A 96 -6.76 -3.64 -26.39
N GLY A 97 -7.57 -3.05 -25.50
CA GLY A 97 -7.10 -2.10 -24.49
C GLY A 97 -6.75 -2.68 -23.13
N VAL A 98 -7.20 -3.89 -22.79
CA VAL A 98 -6.97 -4.53 -21.47
C VAL A 98 -6.19 -5.85 -21.57
N LEU A 99 -6.38 -6.60 -22.65
CA LEU A 99 -5.73 -7.90 -22.90
C LEU A 99 -4.54 -7.82 -23.89
N GLY A 100 -4.38 -6.68 -24.57
CA GLY A 100 -3.29 -6.41 -25.52
C GLY A 100 -1.99 -5.99 -24.86
#